data_AF-A0A108UAQ5-F1
#
_entry.id   AF-A0A108UAQ5-F1
#
_cell.length_a   1.000
_cell.length_b   1.000
_cell.length_c   1.000
_cell.angle_alpha   90.00
_cell.angle_beta   90.00
_cell.angle_gamma   90.00
#
_symmetry.space_group_name_H-M   'P 1'
#
loop_
_entity.id
_entity.type
_entity.pdbx_description
1 polymer ?
#
loop_
_entity_poly.entity_id
_entity_poly.type
_entity_poly.pdbx_seq_one_letter_code
_entity_poly.pdbx_strand_id
1 'polypeptide(L)'
;MASSLACTFVLACTIGAAQANTEASAAHAQAMNDIAATPPCCDGDGGGDDEWQGYEPNFSAAELEQMLRQSRIEEAESRRRHEARMASDPEYRSFFDGFWNFRPAPEQTPGQHCAARFYREGSGMVIMGPSQESPSAYLALYGPGVPVPRSARKITVQLLQTGEPRQTVEVFNLPMAGTGGHGMLLMAVENAGLLLDGMLDTHRFEVFDRKQENVLYILEWTGGFAARDQLRSCINAKR
;
A
#
# COMPACT_ATOMS: atom_id res chain seq x y z
N MET A 1 30.35 46.53 -29.08
CA MET A 1 30.66 47.10 -27.75
C MET A 1 29.43 46.91 -26.86
N ALA A 2 29.65 46.46 -25.61
CA ALA A 2 28.72 46.33 -24.47
C ALA A 2 27.48 45.42 -24.65
N SER A 3 27.02 44.63 -23.69
CA SER A 3 27.51 44.22 -22.37
C SER A 3 26.68 43.01 -21.91
N SER A 4 27.33 42.16 -21.10
CA SER A 4 26.77 41.07 -20.30
C SER A 4 25.72 41.54 -19.30
N LEU A 5 24.72 40.69 -19.00
CA LEU A 5 24.10 40.54 -17.68
C LEU A 5 23.33 39.22 -17.62
N ALA A 6 23.84 38.28 -16.82
CA ALA A 6 23.12 37.13 -16.32
C ALA A 6 22.23 37.57 -15.13
N CYS A 7 21.02 37.02 -14.98
CA CYS A 7 20.49 36.66 -13.67
C CYS A 7 19.27 35.72 -13.74
N THR A 8 19.41 34.63 -13.02
CA THR A 8 18.49 33.58 -12.58
C THR A 8 17.08 34.03 -12.19
N PHE A 9 16.05 33.27 -12.58
CA PHE A 9 14.90 32.94 -11.73
C PHE A 9 14.35 31.56 -12.11
N VAL A 10 14.80 30.55 -11.38
CA VAL A 10 14.09 29.29 -11.16
C VAL A 10 13.38 29.45 -9.83
N LEU A 11 12.05 29.41 -9.79
CA LEU A 11 11.28 28.82 -8.67
C LEU A 11 9.77 28.88 -8.93
N ALA A 12 9.10 27.90 -8.33
CA ALA A 12 7.66 27.79 -8.02
C ALA A 12 6.77 27.07 -9.05
N CYS A 13 6.67 25.75 -8.87
CA CYS A 13 5.39 25.03 -8.88
C CYS A 13 5.54 23.62 -8.26
N THR A 14 5.84 23.54 -6.96
CA THR A 14 5.81 22.28 -6.19
C THR A 14 4.82 22.32 -5.01
N ILE A 15 3.87 23.25 -5.01
CA ILE A 15 2.93 23.42 -3.89
C ILE A 15 1.76 22.39 -3.94
N GLY A 16 1.55 21.69 -5.06
CA GLY A 16 0.37 20.82 -5.23
C GLY A 16 0.37 19.48 -4.46
N ALA A 17 1.54 18.90 -4.16
CA ALA A 17 1.59 17.54 -3.59
C ALA A 17 1.43 17.49 -2.06
N ALA A 18 1.86 18.54 -1.35
CA ALA A 18 1.74 18.60 0.10
C ALA A 18 0.29 18.83 0.55
N GLN A 19 -0.50 19.59 -0.21
CA GLN A 19 -1.89 19.91 0.10
C GLN A 19 -2.83 18.71 -0.13
N ALA A 20 -2.60 17.93 -1.18
CA ALA A 20 -3.42 16.75 -1.50
C ALA A 20 -3.34 15.65 -0.42
N ASN A 21 -2.16 15.43 0.17
CA ASN A 21 -1.98 14.47 1.25
C ASN A 21 -2.64 14.94 2.56
N THR A 22 -2.60 16.24 2.84
CA THR A 22 -3.32 16.79 4.01
C THR A 22 -4.83 16.73 3.85
N GLU A 23 -5.36 17.00 2.65
CA GLU A 23 -6.80 16.95 2.37
C GLU A 23 -7.33 15.52 2.42
N ALA A 24 -6.62 14.54 1.87
CA ALA A 24 -6.99 13.13 1.98
C ALA A 24 -6.91 12.61 3.42
N SER A 25 -5.91 13.04 4.20
CA SER A 25 -5.80 12.69 5.63
C SER A 25 -6.87 13.36 6.48
N ALA A 26 -7.24 14.60 6.15
CA ALA A 26 -8.32 15.33 6.82
C ALA A 26 -9.68 14.73 6.49
N ALA A 27 -9.92 14.35 5.22
CA ALA A 27 -11.13 13.65 4.80
C ALA A 27 -11.25 12.27 5.46
N HIS A 28 -10.14 11.55 5.63
CA HIS A 28 -10.13 10.27 6.35
C HIS A 28 -10.40 10.46 7.85
N ALA A 29 -9.76 11.44 8.49
CA ALA A 29 -10.03 11.76 9.89
C ALA A 29 -11.48 12.22 10.12
N GLN A 30 -12.03 12.98 9.18
CA GLN A 30 -13.41 13.45 9.22
C GLN A 30 -14.39 12.29 9.00
N ALA A 31 -14.12 11.37 8.07
CA ALA A 31 -14.91 10.15 7.89
C ALA A 31 -14.89 9.25 9.13
N MET A 32 -13.75 9.12 9.81
CA MET A 32 -13.66 8.34 11.07
C MET A 32 -14.42 9.02 12.22
N ASN A 33 -14.41 10.36 12.27
CA ASN A 33 -15.23 11.13 13.22
C ASN A 33 -16.72 11.03 12.91
N ASP A 34 -17.10 11.02 11.63
CA ASP A 34 -18.49 10.88 11.18
C ASP A 34 -19.02 9.45 11.45
N ILE A 35 -18.19 8.42 11.27
CA ILE A 35 -18.52 7.03 11.64
C ILE A 35 -18.70 6.90 13.16
N ALA A 36 -17.87 7.57 13.96
CA ALA A 36 -18.04 7.62 15.41
C ALA A 36 -19.28 8.43 15.84
N ALA A 37 -19.71 9.39 15.01
CA ALA A 37 -20.88 10.24 15.26
C ALA A 37 -22.19 9.70 14.66
N THR A 38 -22.15 8.65 13.83
CA THR A 38 -23.34 8.07 13.21
C THR A 38 -23.85 6.91 14.07
N PRO A 39 -25.01 7.03 14.75
CA PRO A 39 -25.60 5.91 15.45
C PRO A 39 -25.98 4.82 14.43
N PRO A 40 -25.84 3.53 14.74
CA PRO A 40 -26.30 2.48 13.85
C PRO A 40 -27.80 2.66 13.58
N CYS A 41 -28.14 2.73 12.30
CA CYS A 41 -29.47 2.98 11.77
C CYS A 41 -30.51 1.98 12.29
N CYS A 42 -31.66 2.51 12.72
CA CYS A 42 -32.88 1.77 12.98
C CYS A 42 -33.59 1.50 11.66
N ASP A 43 -33.77 0.22 11.31
CA ASP A 43 -34.92 -0.27 10.53
C ASP A 43 -35.20 -1.70 11.02
N GLY A 44 -36.44 -1.93 11.44
CA GLY A 44 -36.78 -2.81 12.56
C GLY A 44 -37.23 -4.25 12.27
N ASP A 45 -37.99 -4.72 13.28
CA ASP A 45 -38.73 -5.97 13.46
C ASP A 45 -37.98 -7.21 14.01
N GLY A 46 -38.11 -7.40 15.32
CA GLY A 46 -37.87 -8.69 15.98
C GLY A 46 -37.68 -8.52 17.48
N GLY A 47 -38.72 -8.82 18.26
CA GLY A 47 -38.74 -8.67 19.72
C GLY A 47 -37.55 -9.30 20.43
N GLY A 48 -36.86 -8.46 21.19
CA GLY A 48 -35.81 -8.78 22.14
C GLY A 48 -35.47 -7.46 22.84
N ASP A 49 -35.73 -7.43 24.13
CA ASP A 49 -35.58 -6.34 25.09
C ASP A 49 -34.11 -5.98 25.38
N ASP A 50 -33.28 -5.98 24.35
CA ASP A 50 -31.90 -5.54 24.39
C ASP A 50 -31.87 -4.04 24.07
N GLU A 51 -32.36 -3.23 25.02
CA GLU A 51 -32.24 -1.77 24.98
C GLU A 51 -30.75 -1.43 24.85
N TRP A 52 -30.36 -1.00 23.66
CA TRP A 52 -29.00 -0.56 23.35
C TRP A 52 -28.68 0.63 24.25
N GLN A 53 -28.03 0.39 25.38
CA GLN A 53 -27.47 1.43 26.22
C GLN A 53 -26.30 2.04 25.45
N GLY A 54 -26.60 3.05 24.63
CA GLY A 54 -25.58 3.82 23.93
C GLY A 54 -24.49 4.20 24.93
N TYR A 55 -23.24 3.95 24.57
CA TYR A 55 -22.10 4.46 25.32
C TYR A 55 -22.14 5.99 25.19
N GLU A 56 -22.85 6.66 26.08
CA GLU A 56 -22.71 8.10 26.26
C GLU A 56 -21.36 8.31 26.96
N PRO A 57 -20.36 8.89 26.28
CA PRO A 57 -19.08 9.12 26.91
C PRO A 57 -19.28 10.09 28.07
N ASN A 58 -19.15 9.61 29.30
CA ASN A 58 -19.36 10.41 30.50
C ASN A 58 -18.09 11.23 30.81
N PHE A 59 -17.83 12.25 30.00
CA PHE A 59 -16.83 13.27 30.27
C PHE A 59 -17.46 14.67 30.19
N SER A 60 -17.07 15.54 31.11
CA SER A 60 -17.40 16.96 31.04
C SER A 60 -16.69 17.64 29.87
N ALA A 61 -17.18 18.80 29.42
CA ALA A 61 -16.53 19.59 28.38
C ALA A 61 -15.07 19.93 28.73
N ALA A 62 -14.78 20.19 30.01
CA ALA A 62 -13.43 20.46 30.48
C ALA A 62 -12.50 19.24 30.39
N GLU A 63 -13.03 18.04 30.68
CA GLU A 63 -12.28 16.78 30.53
C GLU A 63 -12.00 16.47 29.06
N LEU A 64 -12.97 16.69 28.17
CA LEU A 64 -12.77 16.54 26.73
C LEU A 64 -11.68 17.49 26.20
N GLU A 65 -11.72 18.77 26.59
CA GLU A 65 -10.69 19.74 26.20
C GLU A 65 -9.29 19.33 26.69
N GLN A 66 -9.21 18.80 27.91
CA GLN A 66 -7.96 18.28 28.46
C GLN A 66 -7.47 17.06 27.66
N MET A 67 -8.34 16.12 27.33
CA MET A 67 -8.01 14.94 26.51
C MET A 67 -7.53 15.35 25.11
N LEU A 68 -8.22 16.27 24.44
CA LEU A 68 -7.82 16.78 23.12
C LEU A 68 -6.49 17.55 23.17
N ARG A 69 -6.20 18.26 24.26
CA ARG A 69 -4.90 18.89 24.47
C ARG A 69 -3.80 17.84 24.68
N GLN A 70 -4.08 16.81 25.46
CA GLN A 70 -3.13 15.73 25.73
C GLN A 70 -2.82 14.92 24.46
N SER A 71 -3.84 14.53 23.69
CA SER A 71 -3.68 13.86 22.39
C SER A 71 -2.80 14.67 21.44
N ARG A 72 -3.01 15.99 21.32
CA ARG A 72 -2.16 16.85 20.49
C ARG A 72 -0.69 16.88 20.93
N ILE A 73 -0.44 16.82 22.24
CA ILE A 73 0.94 16.76 22.78
C ILE A 73 1.57 15.40 22.44
N GLU A 74 0.85 14.31 22.69
CA GLU A 74 1.32 12.95 22.42
C GLU A 74 1.59 12.70 20.94
N GLU A 75 0.72 13.19 20.06
CA GLU A 75 0.92 13.17 18.60
C GLU A 75 2.16 13.97 18.19
N ALA A 76 2.34 15.16 18.76
CA ALA A 76 3.51 16.00 18.46
C ALA A 76 4.81 15.34 18.94
N GLU A 77 4.80 14.71 20.12
CA GLU A 77 5.94 13.95 20.62
C GLU A 77 6.22 12.69 19.79
N SER A 78 5.17 11.95 19.42
CA SER A 78 5.28 10.78 18.56
C SER A 78 5.89 11.15 17.21
N ARG A 79 5.42 12.24 16.60
CA ARG A 79 5.98 12.78 15.35
C ARG A 79 7.45 13.17 15.50
N ARG A 80 7.81 13.88 16.58
CA ARG A 80 9.22 14.24 16.85
C ARG A 80 10.11 13.00 17.02
N ARG A 81 9.63 11.98 17.75
CA ARG A 81 10.36 10.71 17.91
C ARG A 81 10.53 9.99 16.58
N HIS A 82 9.49 9.96 15.75
CA HIS A 82 9.54 9.39 14.42
C HIS A 82 10.55 10.13 13.53
N GLU A 83 10.47 11.46 13.43
CA GLU A 83 11.40 12.28 12.64
C GLU A 83 12.86 12.10 13.08
N ALA A 84 13.11 12.12 14.40
CA ALA A 84 14.44 11.91 14.95
C ALA A 84 14.98 10.51 14.60
N ARG A 85 14.14 9.49 14.63
CA ARG A 85 14.52 8.12 14.27
C ARG A 85 14.74 7.96 12.77
N MET A 86 13.87 8.53 11.92
CA MET A 86 14.08 8.57 10.47
C MET A 86 15.43 9.21 10.10
N ALA A 87 15.84 10.27 10.81
CA ALA A 87 17.11 10.94 10.57
C ALA A 87 18.33 10.10 11.02
N SER A 88 18.22 9.35 12.12
CA SER A 88 19.36 8.71 12.78
C SER A 88 19.50 7.20 12.57
N ASP A 89 18.44 6.50 12.20
CA ASP A 89 18.38 5.03 12.07
C ASP A 89 18.11 4.64 10.61
N PRO A 90 19.15 4.24 9.84
CA PRO A 90 18.99 3.86 8.44
C PRO A 90 18.11 2.64 8.22
N GLU A 91 18.09 1.68 9.16
CA GLU A 91 17.26 0.49 9.07
C GLU A 91 15.78 0.86 9.24
N TYR A 92 15.47 1.69 10.24
CA TYR A 92 14.13 2.25 10.40
C TYR A 92 13.70 3.03 9.17
N ARG A 93 14.55 3.90 8.63
CA ARG A 93 14.25 4.65 7.41
C ARG A 93 13.95 3.73 6.22
N SER A 94 14.74 2.68 6.02
CA SER A 94 14.56 1.72 4.93
C SER A 94 13.20 1.00 4.98
N PHE A 95 12.62 0.83 6.16
CA PHE A 95 11.29 0.26 6.31
C PHE A 95 10.18 1.19 5.76
N PHE A 96 10.34 2.51 5.89
CA PHE A 96 9.38 3.52 5.39
C PHE A 96 9.64 3.92 3.94
N ASP A 97 10.91 4.02 3.53
CA ASP A 97 11.29 4.27 2.13
C ASP A 97 10.97 3.04 1.26
N GLY A 98 10.98 1.87 1.89
CA GLY A 98 10.81 0.57 1.28
C GLY A 98 12.09 0.02 0.68
N PHE A 99 12.13 -1.29 0.49
CA PHE A 99 13.32 -1.98 -0.01
C PHE A 99 12.96 -3.21 -0.84
N TRP A 100 13.85 -3.52 -1.78
CA TRP A 100 13.80 -4.75 -2.54
C TRP A 100 14.57 -5.88 -1.84
N ASN A 101 13.92 -7.03 -1.73
CA ASN A 101 14.52 -8.29 -1.31
C ASN A 101 14.43 -9.28 -2.47
N PHE A 102 15.57 -9.83 -2.86
CA PHE A 102 15.65 -10.82 -3.93
C PHE A 102 15.85 -12.20 -3.36
N ARG A 103 15.07 -13.15 -3.86
CA ARG A 103 15.30 -14.56 -3.62
C ARG A 103 15.60 -15.24 -4.96
N PRO A 104 16.85 -15.67 -5.19
CA PRO A 104 17.14 -16.52 -6.32
C PRO A 104 16.39 -17.85 -6.15
N ALA A 105 15.94 -18.44 -7.26
CA ALA A 105 15.49 -19.83 -7.22
C ALA A 105 16.72 -20.72 -6.99
N PRO A 106 16.77 -21.55 -5.93
CA PRO A 106 17.81 -22.55 -5.79
C PRO A 106 17.83 -23.48 -7.01
N GLU A 107 19.01 -23.90 -7.45
CA GLU A 107 19.12 -24.90 -8.51
C GLU A 107 18.31 -26.16 -8.16
N GLN A 108 17.60 -26.70 -9.15
CA GLN A 108 16.97 -28.03 -9.10
C GLN A 108 15.84 -28.26 -8.08
N THR A 109 15.16 -27.21 -7.59
CA THR A 109 13.96 -27.41 -6.74
C THR A 109 12.66 -27.16 -7.53
N PRO A 110 11.81 -28.17 -7.74
CA PRO A 110 10.48 -28.01 -8.34
C PRO A 110 9.63 -26.99 -7.57
N GLY A 111 8.82 -26.19 -8.29
CA GLY A 111 7.98 -25.14 -7.68
C GLY A 111 8.69 -23.88 -7.16
N GLN A 112 10.03 -23.77 -7.22
CA GLN A 112 10.74 -22.55 -6.83
C GLN A 112 10.79 -21.53 -7.98
N HIS A 113 10.47 -20.28 -7.67
CA HIS A 113 10.42 -19.16 -8.60
C HIS A 113 11.56 -18.18 -8.31
N CYS A 114 12.15 -17.59 -9.35
CA CYS A 114 12.89 -16.35 -9.17
C CYS A 114 11.91 -15.29 -8.67
N ALA A 115 12.20 -14.69 -7.52
CA ALA A 115 11.28 -13.75 -6.89
C ALA A 115 11.98 -12.45 -6.50
N ALA A 116 11.38 -11.33 -6.89
CA ALA A 116 11.72 -10.01 -6.40
C ALA A 116 10.58 -9.53 -5.52
N ARG A 117 10.89 -9.13 -4.29
CA ARG A 117 9.90 -8.69 -3.32
C ARG A 117 10.17 -7.26 -2.91
N PHE A 118 9.15 -6.42 -2.90
CA PHE A 118 9.24 -5.09 -2.33
C PHE A 118 8.40 -5.02 -1.05
N TYR A 119 8.90 -4.31 -0.05
CA TYR A 119 8.22 -4.07 1.21
C TYR A 119 8.22 -2.58 1.53
N ARG A 120 7.10 -2.06 2.01
CA ARG A 120 6.98 -0.69 2.53
C ARG A 120 5.78 -0.59 3.47
N GLU A 121 5.99 -0.11 4.69
CA GLU A 121 4.91 0.25 5.64
C GLU A 121 3.84 -0.84 5.83
N GLY A 122 4.26 -2.11 5.98
CA GLY A 122 3.34 -3.24 6.17
C GLY A 122 2.61 -3.72 4.91
N SER A 123 2.75 -3.02 3.80
CA SER A 123 2.38 -3.50 2.47
C SER A 123 3.58 -4.13 1.77
N GLY A 124 3.31 -5.10 0.91
CA GLY A 124 4.35 -5.70 0.10
C GLY A 124 3.83 -6.24 -1.21
N MET A 125 4.79 -6.50 -2.09
CA MET A 125 4.56 -7.05 -3.41
C MET A 125 5.59 -8.13 -3.69
N VAL A 126 5.20 -9.23 -4.34
CA VAL A 126 6.12 -10.19 -4.93
C VAL A 126 5.89 -10.27 -6.42
N ILE A 127 6.97 -10.13 -7.19
CA ILE A 127 7.03 -10.53 -8.59
C ILE A 127 7.68 -11.91 -8.63
N MET A 128 6.96 -12.90 -9.15
CA MET A 128 7.45 -14.26 -9.32
C MET A 128 7.58 -14.56 -10.80
N GLY A 129 8.79 -14.90 -11.24
CA GLY A 129 9.04 -15.32 -12.61
C GLY A 129 8.49 -16.74 -12.89
N PRO A 130 8.52 -17.20 -14.15
CA PRO A 130 8.13 -18.55 -14.51
C PRO A 130 8.95 -19.62 -13.79
N SER A 131 8.32 -20.74 -13.45
CA SER A 131 9.01 -21.95 -12.91
C SER A 131 9.02 -23.07 -13.95
N GLN A 132 9.54 -24.24 -13.58
CA GLN A 132 9.46 -25.43 -14.43
C GLN A 132 8.01 -25.96 -14.54
N GLU A 133 7.18 -25.68 -13.53
CA GLU A 133 5.80 -26.17 -13.42
C GLU A 133 4.77 -25.18 -13.97
N SER A 134 5.13 -23.89 -14.05
CA SER A 134 4.24 -22.85 -14.55
C SER A 134 5.00 -21.89 -15.47
N PRO A 135 4.59 -21.77 -16.75
CA PRO A 135 5.18 -20.79 -17.67
C PRO A 135 4.76 -19.35 -17.34
N SER A 136 3.76 -19.18 -16.47
CA SER A 136 3.22 -17.87 -16.11
C SER A 136 4.11 -17.16 -15.09
N ALA A 137 4.21 -15.83 -15.22
CA ALA A 137 4.65 -14.99 -14.12
C ALA A 137 3.47 -14.63 -13.23
N TYR A 138 3.76 -14.26 -11.99
CA TYR A 138 2.75 -13.84 -11.04
C TYR A 138 3.14 -12.55 -10.34
N LEU A 139 2.13 -11.74 -10.08
CA LEU A 139 2.22 -10.55 -9.25
C LEU A 139 1.33 -10.77 -8.02
N ALA A 140 1.95 -10.82 -6.84
CA ALA A 140 1.26 -10.99 -5.58
C ALA A 140 1.31 -9.69 -4.77
N LEU A 141 0.15 -9.15 -4.41
CA LEU A 141 0.00 -7.94 -3.60
C LEU A 141 -0.60 -8.32 -2.23
N TYR A 142 -0.02 -7.84 -1.14
CA TYR A 142 -0.52 -8.12 0.20
C TYR A 142 -0.31 -6.91 1.12
N GLY A 143 -1.26 -6.66 2.01
CA GLY A 143 -1.23 -5.52 2.91
C GLY A 143 -2.51 -5.43 3.75
N PRO A 144 -2.58 -4.47 4.68
CA PRO A 144 -3.64 -4.39 5.69
C PRO A 144 -5.05 -4.20 5.13
N GLY A 145 -5.20 -3.53 3.98
CA GLY A 145 -6.50 -3.33 3.32
C GLY A 145 -6.98 -4.53 2.49
N VAL A 146 -6.15 -5.55 2.28
CA VAL A 146 -6.50 -6.69 1.43
C VAL A 146 -7.39 -7.67 2.22
N PRO A 147 -8.63 -7.95 1.77
CA PRO A 147 -9.54 -8.84 2.49
C PRO A 147 -8.99 -10.25 2.63
N VAL A 148 -9.15 -10.88 3.79
CA VAL A 148 -8.72 -12.26 4.05
C VAL A 148 -9.89 -13.22 3.81
N PRO A 149 -9.91 -13.99 2.70
CA PRO A 149 -10.99 -14.92 2.46
C PRO A 149 -10.73 -16.24 3.20
N ARG A 150 -11.79 -16.95 3.61
CA ARG A 150 -11.67 -18.29 4.23
C ARG A 150 -11.05 -19.33 3.29
N SER A 151 -11.22 -19.14 1.99
CA SER A 151 -10.67 -19.99 0.93
C SER A 151 -10.35 -19.16 -0.30
N ALA A 152 -9.52 -19.69 -1.18
CA ALA A 152 -9.18 -19.06 -2.45
C ALA A 152 -10.44 -18.71 -3.25
N ARG A 153 -10.56 -17.46 -3.71
CA ARG A 153 -11.68 -17.02 -4.55
C ARG A 153 -11.22 -16.02 -5.60
N LYS A 154 -11.84 -16.08 -6.78
CA LYS A 154 -11.65 -15.06 -7.80
C LYS A 154 -12.52 -13.83 -7.47
N ILE A 155 -11.95 -12.64 -7.60
CA ILE A 155 -12.67 -11.36 -7.46
C ILE A 155 -12.28 -10.42 -8.61
N THR A 156 -13.14 -9.44 -8.87
CA THR A 156 -12.86 -8.34 -9.81
C THR A 156 -12.47 -7.11 -9.00
N VAL A 157 -11.39 -6.44 -9.42
CA VAL A 157 -10.87 -5.22 -8.79
C VAL A 157 -10.61 -4.16 -9.86
N GLN A 158 -10.44 -2.91 -9.42
CA GLN A 158 -9.90 -1.85 -10.28
C GLN A 158 -8.44 -1.62 -9.93
N LEU A 159 -7.59 -1.69 -10.94
CA LEU A 159 -6.14 -1.48 -10.85
C LEU A 159 -5.79 -0.12 -11.45
N LEU A 160 -5.06 0.70 -10.71
CA LEU A 160 -4.44 1.92 -11.20
C LEU A 160 -2.92 1.81 -11.06
N GLN A 161 -2.23 2.12 -12.14
CA GLN A 161 -0.78 2.06 -12.25
C GLN A 161 -0.25 3.38 -12.78
N THR A 162 0.96 3.77 -12.36
CA THR A 162 1.62 4.96 -12.90
C THR A 162 1.64 4.96 -14.42
N GLY A 163 1.13 6.02 -15.04
CA GLY A 163 1.15 6.21 -16.49
C GLY A 163 0.06 5.46 -17.27
N GLU A 164 -0.78 4.66 -16.59
CA GLU A 164 -1.84 3.86 -17.22
C GLU A 164 -3.22 4.35 -16.77
N PRO A 165 -4.25 4.26 -17.64
CA PRO A 165 -5.63 4.45 -17.21
C PRO A 165 -6.03 3.33 -16.23
N ARG A 166 -7.08 3.58 -15.44
CA ARG A 166 -7.63 2.57 -14.53
C ARG A 166 -8.16 1.37 -15.32
N GLN A 167 -7.82 0.16 -14.87
CA GLN A 167 -8.15 -1.10 -15.54
C GLN A 167 -9.02 -1.98 -14.64
N THR A 168 -9.99 -2.67 -15.24
CA THR A 168 -10.75 -3.71 -14.55
C THR A 168 -10.05 -5.04 -14.73
N VAL A 169 -9.61 -5.68 -13.64
CA VAL A 169 -8.86 -6.94 -13.69
C VAL A 169 -9.46 -8.00 -12.78
N GLU A 170 -9.36 -9.27 -13.19
CA GLU A 170 -9.68 -10.41 -12.34
C GLU A 170 -8.44 -10.88 -11.59
N VAL A 171 -8.58 -11.10 -10.29
CA VAL A 171 -7.49 -11.55 -9.41
C VAL A 171 -7.95 -12.69 -8.52
N PHE A 172 -7.01 -13.50 -8.06
CA PHE A 172 -7.27 -14.48 -7.01
C PHE A 172 -7.02 -13.83 -5.65
N ASN A 173 -8.05 -13.76 -4.81
CA ASN A 173 -7.89 -13.42 -3.40
C ASN A 173 -7.67 -14.71 -2.59
N LEU A 174 -6.56 -14.76 -1.84
CA LEU A 174 -6.07 -15.93 -1.14
C LEU A 174 -5.79 -15.59 0.34
N PRO A 175 -6.05 -16.51 1.29
CA PRO A 175 -5.49 -16.38 2.62
C PRO A 175 -3.97 -16.58 2.56
N MET A 176 -3.20 -15.76 3.29
CA MET A 176 -1.75 -15.90 3.35
C MET A 176 -1.28 -16.13 4.80
N ALA A 177 -0.66 -17.28 5.03
CA ALA A 177 0.01 -17.55 6.30
C ALA A 177 1.35 -16.79 6.35
N GLY A 178 1.67 -16.21 7.51
CA GLY A 178 2.97 -15.57 7.75
C GLY A 178 3.14 -14.11 7.30
N THR A 179 2.08 -13.43 6.86
CA THR A 179 2.09 -11.99 6.50
C THR A 179 1.38 -11.10 7.51
N GLY A 180 1.44 -11.45 8.81
CA GLY A 180 0.74 -10.67 9.84
C GLY A 180 -0.79 -10.77 9.77
N GLY A 181 -1.32 -11.79 9.07
CA GLY A 181 -2.76 -12.03 8.94
C GLY A 181 -3.43 -11.31 7.77
N HIS A 182 -2.68 -10.72 6.85
CA HIS A 182 -3.22 -10.02 5.67
C HIS A 182 -3.64 -10.96 4.54
N GLY A 183 -4.62 -10.53 3.75
CA GLY A 183 -5.00 -11.21 2.51
C GLY A 183 -3.97 -10.97 1.39
N MET A 184 -4.06 -11.77 0.32
CA MET A 184 -3.19 -11.64 -0.85
C MET A 184 -4.02 -11.61 -2.13
N LEU A 185 -3.77 -10.62 -2.98
CA LEU A 185 -4.26 -10.57 -4.36
C LEU A 185 -3.18 -11.11 -5.30
N LEU A 186 -3.46 -12.23 -5.94
CA LEU A 186 -2.57 -12.86 -6.91
C LEU A 186 -3.10 -12.64 -8.33
N MET A 187 -2.27 -12.01 -9.15
CA MET A 187 -2.49 -11.78 -10.58
C MET A 187 -1.55 -12.67 -11.37
N ALA A 188 -2.12 -13.43 -12.31
CA ALA A 188 -1.32 -14.10 -13.33
C ALA A 188 -0.96 -13.06 -14.41
N VAL A 189 0.30 -13.05 -14.82
CA VAL A 189 0.78 -12.22 -15.92
C VAL A 189 1.18 -13.15 -17.06
N GLU A 190 0.57 -12.95 -18.23
CA GLU A 190 0.68 -13.86 -19.37
C GLU A 190 2.13 -14.02 -19.85
N ASN A 191 2.95 -12.97 -19.72
CA ASN A 191 4.32 -12.99 -20.19
C ASN A 191 5.23 -12.26 -19.20
N ALA A 192 6.18 -13.00 -18.62
CA ALA A 192 7.19 -12.47 -17.71
C ALA A 192 8.06 -11.39 -18.34
N GLY A 193 8.40 -11.53 -19.64
CA GLY A 193 9.14 -10.52 -20.39
C GLY A 193 8.38 -9.21 -20.47
N LEU A 194 7.08 -9.25 -20.81
CA LEU A 194 6.24 -8.05 -20.86
C LEU A 194 6.12 -7.39 -19.48
N LEU A 195 6.00 -8.18 -18.41
CA LEU A 195 6.00 -7.65 -17.04
C LEU A 195 7.30 -6.90 -16.73
N LEU A 196 8.44 -7.52 -17.03
CA LEU A 196 9.76 -6.93 -16.77
C LEU A 196 10.00 -5.69 -17.64
N ASP A 197 9.56 -5.69 -18.89
CA ASP A 197 9.73 -4.56 -19.81
C ASP A 197 8.88 -3.35 -19.38
N GLY A 198 7.72 -3.59 -18.77
CA GLY A 198 6.86 -2.56 -18.19
C GLY A 198 7.30 -2.06 -16.80
N MET A 199 8.33 -2.65 -16.17
CA MET A 199 8.77 -2.20 -14.85
C MET A 199 9.42 -0.81 -14.93
N LEU A 200 8.83 0.15 -14.21
CA LEU A 200 9.39 1.48 -13.98
C LEU A 200 10.31 1.48 -12.75
N ASP A 201 11.32 2.36 -12.77
CA ASP A 201 12.21 2.52 -11.62
C ASP A 201 11.47 3.04 -10.38
N THR A 202 10.54 3.97 -10.61
CA THR A 202 9.56 4.42 -9.62
C THR A 202 8.17 4.07 -10.13
N HIS A 203 7.39 3.34 -9.33
CA HIS A 203 6.06 2.92 -9.74
C HIS A 203 5.11 2.90 -8.53
N ARG A 204 3.85 3.21 -8.79
CA ARG A 204 2.76 3.20 -7.82
C ARG A 204 1.63 2.31 -8.30
N PHE A 205 1.14 1.48 -7.39
CA PHE A 205 -0.01 0.60 -7.54
C PHE A 205 -1.09 1.03 -6.57
N GLU A 206 -2.30 1.13 -7.08
CA GLU A 206 -3.50 1.22 -6.26
C GLU A 206 -4.49 0.18 -6.72
N VAL A 207 -5.01 -0.59 -5.77
CA VAL A 207 -6.10 -1.53 -6.03
C VAL A 207 -7.32 -1.08 -5.26
N PHE A 208 -8.43 -0.95 -5.96
CA PHE A 208 -9.73 -0.65 -5.40
C PHE A 208 -10.64 -1.85 -5.52
N ASP A 209 -11.67 -1.89 -4.70
CA ASP A 209 -12.77 -2.81 -4.93
C ASP A 209 -13.46 -2.55 -6.28
N ARG A 210 -14.38 -3.45 -6.66
CA ARG A 210 -15.09 -3.35 -7.94
C ARG A 210 -15.86 -2.04 -8.10
N LYS A 211 -16.38 -1.48 -7.00
CA LYS A 211 -17.23 -0.28 -6.99
C LYS A 211 -16.42 1.03 -6.93
N GLN A 212 -15.12 0.93 -6.64
CA GLN A 212 -14.21 2.06 -6.43
C GLN A 212 -14.49 2.85 -5.15
N GLU A 213 -15.17 2.23 -4.20
CA GLU A 213 -15.52 2.86 -2.92
C GLU A 213 -14.40 2.68 -1.90
N ASN A 214 -13.70 1.55 -1.97
CA ASN A 214 -12.66 1.18 -1.00
C ASN A 214 -11.31 0.95 -1.69
N VAL A 215 -10.26 1.55 -1.14
CA VAL A 215 -8.88 1.23 -1.48
C VAL A 215 -8.47 -0.02 -0.72
N LEU A 216 -8.14 -1.09 -1.44
CA LEU A 216 -7.72 -2.37 -0.88
C LEU A 216 -6.20 -2.43 -0.69
N TYR A 217 -5.45 -1.70 -1.52
CA TYR A 217 -3.99 -1.76 -1.54
C TYR A 217 -3.39 -0.50 -2.15
N ILE A 218 -2.32 0.01 -1.54
CA ILE A 218 -1.46 1.04 -2.11
C ILE A 218 -0.02 0.60 -1.89
N LEU A 219 0.80 0.67 -2.93
CA LEU A 219 2.24 0.53 -2.80
C LEU A 219 2.93 1.42 -3.82
N GLU A 220 3.96 2.12 -3.36
CA GLU A 220 4.88 2.83 -4.23
C GLU A 220 6.30 2.33 -3.96
N TRP A 221 7.02 1.99 -5.02
CA TRP A 221 8.40 1.58 -4.95
C TRP A 221 9.32 2.52 -5.72
N THR A 222 10.60 2.45 -5.36
CA THR A 222 11.75 3.00 -6.08
C THR A 222 12.79 1.89 -6.33
N GLY A 223 13.73 2.08 -7.25
CA GLY A 223 14.77 1.09 -7.56
C GLY A 223 14.26 -0.12 -8.38
N GLY A 224 13.13 0.04 -9.06
CA GLY A 224 12.51 -1.00 -9.88
C GLY A 224 13.38 -1.48 -11.04
N PHE A 225 14.27 -0.64 -11.60
CA PHE A 225 15.18 -1.09 -12.68
C PHE A 225 16.23 -2.08 -12.17
N ALA A 226 16.83 -1.81 -11.02
CA ALA A 226 17.75 -2.75 -10.38
C ALA A 226 17.05 -4.08 -10.08
N ALA A 227 15.78 -4.01 -9.65
CA ALA A 227 14.98 -5.19 -9.40
C ALA A 227 14.64 -6.00 -10.66
N ARG A 228 14.23 -5.31 -11.72
CA ARG A 228 14.01 -5.89 -13.04
C ARG A 228 15.25 -6.62 -13.53
N ASP A 229 16.42 -5.98 -13.46
CA ASP A 229 17.66 -6.52 -14.01
C ASP A 229 18.14 -7.75 -13.22
N GLN A 230 18.02 -7.75 -11.89
CA GLN A 230 18.28 -8.93 -11.07
C GLN A 230 17.31 -10.08 -11.37
N LEU A 231 16.01 -9.78 -11.46
CA LEU A 231 15.00 -10.80 -11.75
C LEU A 231 15.17 -11.39 -13.16
N ARG A 232 15.45 -10.54 -14.17
CA ARG A 232 15.75 -10.96 -15.54
C ARG A 232 17.00 -11.85 -15.58
N SER A 233 18.05 -11.49 -14.84
CA SER A 233 19.25 -12.33 -14.73
C SER A 233 18.94 -13.70 -14.12
N CYS A 234 18.11 -13.77 -13.08
CA CYS A 234 17.72 -15.03 -12.46
C CYS A 234 16.89 -15.91 -13.40
N ILE A 235 15.94 -15.33 -14.14
CA ILE A 235 15.08 -16.07 -15.09
C ILE A 235 15.90 -16.62 -16.26
N ASN A 236 16.89 -15.85 -16.73
CA ASN A 236 17.72 -16.21 -17.88
C ASN A 236 18.97 -17.02 -17.53
N ALA A 237 19.32 -17.14 -16.24
CA ALA A 237 20.38 -18.04 -15.80
C ALA A 237 19.97 -19.45 -16.20
N LYS A 238 20.71 -20.01 -17.18
CA LYS A 238 20.41 -21.30 -17.81
C LYS A 238 20.19 -22.36 -16.71
N ARG A 239 18.99 -22.93 -16.69
CA ARG A 239 18.67 -24.16 -15.95
C ARG A 239 19.27 -25.37 -16.68
#